data_AF-A0A832RM54-F1
#
_entry.id   AF-A0A832RM54-F1
#
_cell.length_a   1.000
_cell.length_b   1.000
_cell.length_c   1.000
_cell.angle_alpha   90.00
_cell.angle_beta   90.00
_cell.angle_gamma   90.00
#
_symmetry.space_group_name_H-M   'P 1'
#
loop_
_entity.id
_entity.type
_entity.pdbx_description
1 polymer ?
#
loop_
_entity_poly.entity_id
_entity_poly.type
_entity_poly.pdbx_seq_one_letter_code
_entity_poly.pdbx_strand_id
1 'polypeptide(L)'
;MDAIIKLDDIKVKEWEKAKIEFDVVDEEDNPLNGRVAVKINQETKFDTTIEDGKFSKLVDFSSFHEPEYTLDVIYGGNDQFAPAMKRSKIIIEKAEPIMIPLFDLQNACYRLNKWIETNKRVPGKILINKHEVTIGNLFKLLVTAVNKLNKNDNSDVELTWVDSPSVSSETITESTLLSNEEYIKITDDILSQLEETKKCPSCVEIEGGKIGFMNLVYTFSTLITNSSTENGLLSGIYIKPWKEIIA
;
A
#
# COMPACT_ATOMS: atom_id res chain seq x y z
N MET A 1 -40.48 -0.87 30.55
CA MET A 1 -40.59 -1.11 29.10
C MET A 1 -39.21 -1.45 28.57
N ASP A 2 -39.12 -2.16 27.45
CA ASP A 2 -37.83 -2.52 26.87
C ASP A 2 -37.31 -1.40 25.96
N ALA A 3 -36.01 -1.13 26.04
CA ALA A 3 -35.34 -0.21 25.14
C ALA A 3 -34.70 -1.02 23.99
N ILE A 4 -34.80 -0.49 22.78
CA ILE A 4 -34.28 -1.10 21.55
C ILE A 4 -33.18 -0.19 21.00
N ILE A 5 -31.99 -0.76 20.78
CA ILE A 5 -30.88 -0.06 20.13
C ILE A 5 -30.83 -0.47 18.66
N LYS A 6 -31.05 0.48 17.76
CA LYS A 6 -30.92 0.33 16.30
C LYS A 6 -29.49 0.67 15.90
N LEU A 7 -28.70 -0.36 15.66
CA LEU A 7 -27.29 -0.26 15.28
C LEU A 7 -26.99 -1.32 14.20
N ASP A 8 -26.39 -0.86 13.12
CA ASP A 8 -25.90 -1.68 12.02
C ASP A 8 -24.37 -1.85 12.11
N ASP A 9 -23.85 -2.80 11.34
CA ASP A 9 -22.41 -2.94 11.15
C ASP A 9 -21.84 -1.73 10.42
N ILE A 10 -20.66 -1.30 10.86
CA ILE A 10 -19.95 -0.15 10.30
C ILE A 10 -18.86 -0.66 9.36
N LYS A 11 -18.82 -0.13 8.14
CA LYS A 11 -17.74 -0.36 7.18
C LYS A 11 -16.94 0.92 7.03
N VAL A 12 -15.62 0.81 7.17
CA VAL A 12 -14.71 1.95 7.05
C VAL A 12 -13.46 1.52 6.30
N LYS A 13 -13.00 2.34 5.36
CA LYS A 13 -11.72 2.09 4.70
C LYS A 13 -10.59 2.33 5.67
N GLU A 14 -9.52 1.54 5.55
CA GLU A 14 -8.32 1.74 6.36
C GLU A 14 -7.85 3.21 6.30
N TRP A 15 -7.40 3.75 7.45
CA TRP A 15 -6.93 5.13 7.60
C TRP A 15 -7.99 6.24 7.47
N GLU A 16 -9.26 5.90 7.26
CA GLU A 16 -10.34 6.88 7.20
C GLU A 16 -11.03 7.09 8.56
N LYS A 17 -11.79 8.19 8.64
CA LYS A 17 -12.70 8.46 9.75
C LYS A 17 -14.10 8.02 9.36
N ALA A 18 -14.82 7.38 10.27
CA ALA A 18 -16.22 7.02 10.07
C ALA A 18 -17.05 7.43 11.29
N LYS A 19 -18.34 7.66 11.06
CA LYS A 19 -19.26 7.94 12.16
C LYS A 19 -19.74 6.64 12.78
N ILE A 20 -19.80 6.63 14.11
CA ILE A 20 -20.62 5.69 14.85
C ILE A 20 -21.96 6.37 15.09
N GLU A 21 -23.03 5.81 14.54
CA GLU A 21 -24.40 6.31 14.64
C GLU A 21 -25.34 5.18 15.06
N PHE A 22 -26.26 5.48 15.98
CA PHE A 22 -27.32 4.56 16.40
C PHE A 22 -28.48 5.33 17.01
N ASP A 23 -29.65 4.70 16.98
CA ASP A 23 -30.85 5.18 17.67
C ASP A 23 -31.18 4.29 18.88
N VAL A 24 -31.74 4.89 19.93
CA VAL A 24 -32.33 4.20 21.08
C VAL A 24 -33.80 4.58 21.14
N VAL A 25 -34.68 3.59 21.03
CA VAL A 25 -36.13 3.76 20.95
C VAL A 25 -36.87 2.78 21.84
N ASP A 26 -38.16 3.00 22.07
CA ASP A 26 -39.07 2.00 22.65
C ASP A 26 -39.65 1.06 21.59
N GLU A 27 -40.58 0.19 22.00
CA GLU A 27 -41.29 -0.75 21.12
C GLU A 27 -42.20 -0.06 20.08
N GLU A 28 -42.55 1.22 20.29
CA GLU A 28 -43.38 2.03 19.40
C GLU A 28 -42.54 3.01 18.53
N ASP A 29 -41.21 2.83 18.51
CA ASP A 29 -40.23 3.69 17.81
C ASP A 29 -40.11 5.13 18.38
N ASN A 30 -40.59 5.39 19.59
CA ASN A 30 -40.38 6.68 20.24
C ASN A 30 -38.93 6.80 20.77
N PRO A 31 -38.26 7.95 20.59
CA PRO A 31 -36.88 8.13 21.02
C PRO A 31 -36.71 8.14 22.54
N LEU A 32 -35.65 7.49 23.04
CA LEU A 32 -35.36 7.38 24.46
C LEU A 32 -34.09 8.15 24.86
N ASN A 33 -34.23 9.01 25.85
CA ASN A 33 -33.10 9.73 26.43
C ASN A 33 -32.45 8.90 27.56
N GLY A 34 -31.13 9.04 27.71
CA GLY A 34 -30.42 8.40 28.80
C GLY A 34 -28.94 8.22 28.53
N ARG A 35 -28.26 7.61 29.50
CA ARG A 35 -26.82 7.36 29.42
C ARG A 35 -26.54 6.19 28.48
N VAL A 36 -25.54 6.36 27.63
CA VAL A 36 -25.02 5.32 26.73
C VAL A 36 -23.51 5.17 26.91
N ALA A 37 -23.06 3.92 26.87
CA ALA A 37 -21.65 3.58 26.75
C ALA A 37 -21.41 2.89 25.41
N VAL A 38 -20.44 3.39 24.65
CA VAL A 38 -20.00 2.82 23.37
C VAL A 38 -18.62 2.24 23.57
N LYS A 39 -18.48 0.94 23.33
CA LYS A 39 -17.23 0.21 23.52
C LYS A 39 -16.75 -0.40 22.21
N ILE A 40 -15.46 -0.30 21.94
CA ILE A 40 -14.80 -1.00 20.82
C ILE A 40 -13.83 -2.01 21.43
N ASN A 41 -13.96 -3.29 21.09
CA ASN A 41 -13.20 -4.38 21.73
C ASN A 41 -13.19 -4.32 23.26
N GLN A 42 -14.38 -4.12 23.85
CA GLN A 42 -14.62 -4.00 25.30
C GLN A 42 -14.06 -2.74 25.97
N GLU A 43 -13.26 -1.93 25.28
CA GLU A 43 -12.78 -0.64 25.78
C GLU A 43 -13.82 0.46 25.55
N THR A 44 -14.15 1.21 26.60
CA THR A 44 -15.09 2.34 26.50
C THR A 44 -14.48 3.47 25.68
N LYS A 45 -15.06 3.71 24.49
CA LYS A 45 -14.70 4.83 23.62
C LYS A 45 -15.51 6.08 23.93
N PHE A 46 -16.79 5.91 24.26
CA PHE A 46 -17.67 6.99 24.66
C PHE A 46 -18.52 6.57 25.86
N ASP A 47 -18.77 7.52 26.75
CA ASP A 47 -19.69 7.40 27.88
C ASP A 47 -20.38 8.75 28.02
N THR A 48 -21.65 8.84 27.62
CA THR A 48 -22.35 10.11 27.47
C THR A 48 -23.86 9.95 27.66
N THR A 49 -24.59 11.05 27.70
CA THR A 49 -26.06 11.05 27.67
C THR A 49 -26.52 11.48 26.29
N ILE A 50 -27.46 10.74 25.72
CA ILE A 50 -28.10 11.08 24.45
C ILE A 50 -29.45 11.76 24.68
N GLU A 51 -29.75 12.69 23.77
CA GLU A 51 -31.04 13.36 23.65
C GLU A 51 -31.66 12.98 22.30
N ASP A 52 -32.99 12.99 22.22
CA ASP A 52 -33.79 12.55 21.06
C ASP A 52 -33.45 11.13 20.59
N GLY A 53 -33.02 10.26 21.51
CA GLY A 53 -32.67 8.88 21.22
C GLY A 53 -31.50 8.69 20.27
N LYS A 54 -30.70 9.74 19.98
CA LYS A 54 -29.71 9.72 18.91
C LYS A 54 -28.28 9.85 19.39
N PHE A 55 -27.42 8.97 18.88
CA PHE A 55 -25.98 9.12 18.98
C PHE A 55 -25.35 9.27 17.60
N SER A 56 -24.43 10.24 17.45
CA SER A 56 -23.60 10.37 16.26
C SER A 56 -22.25 11.00 16.64
N LYS A 57 -21.16 10.25 16.47
CA LYS A 57 -19.79 10.75 16.69
C LYS A 57 -18.84 10.25 15.61
N LEU A 58 -18.01 11.14 15.10
CA LEU A 58 -16.91 10.80 14.20
C LEU A 58 -15.76 10.17 14.98
N VAL A 59 -15.30 9.00 14.55
CA VAL A 59 -14.18 8.26 15.12
C VAL A 59 -13.08 8.13 14.06
N ASP A 60 -11.84 8.29 14.51
CA ASP A 60 -10.66 8.05 13.71
C ASP A 60 -10.27 6.57 13.80
N PHE A 61 -10.33 5.85 12.68
CA PHE A 61 -10.00 4.43 12.59
C PHE A 61 -8.57 4.19 12.09
N SER A 62 -7.72 5.22 12.00
CA SER A 62 -6.33 5.08 11.54
C SER A 62 -5.47 4.16 12.40
N SER A 63 -5.78 4.00 13.69
CA SER A 63 -5.06 3.08 14.59
C SER A 63 -5.66 1.66 14.63
N PHE A 64 -6.62 1.35 13.75
CA PHE A 64 -7.36 0.09 13.74
C PHE A 64 -6.89 -0.75 12.54
N HIS A 65 -6.05 -1.76 12.80
CA HIS A 65 -5.35 -2.56 11.78
C HIS A 65 -5.90 -3.98 11.63
N GLU A 66 -6.74 -4.45 12.57
CA GLU A 66 -7.41 -5.73 12.46
C GLU A 66 -8.57 -5.64 11.47
N PRO A 67 -8.90 -6.72 10.73
CA PRO A 67 -9.97 -6.69 9.74
C PRO A 67 -11.35 -6.44 10.35
N GLU A 68 -11.55 -6.81 11.63
CA GLU A 68 -12.81 -6.65 12.33
C GLU A 68 -12.60 -6.25 13.80
N TYR A 69 -13.49 -5.39 14.30
CA TYR A 69 -13.60 -5.02 15.71
C TYR A 69 -15.03 -5.22 16.20
N THR A 70 -15.18 -5.55 17.49
CA THR A 70 -16.49 -5.62 18.14
C THR A 70 -16.94 -4.23 18.58
N LEU A 71 -18.19 -3.87 18.29
CA LEU A 71 -18.84 -2.64 18.74
C LEU A 71 -20.00 -2.98 19.66
N ASP A 72 -19.86 -2.64 20.94
CA ASP A 72 -20.91 -2.82 21.94
C ASP A 72 -21.49 -1.47 22.32
N VAL A 73 -22.79 -1.29 22.12
CA VAL A 73 -23.54 -0.12 22.60
C VAL A 73 -24.43 -0.57 23.75
N ILE A 74 -24.31 0.12 24.89
CA ILE A 74 -25.04 -0.16 26.12
C ILE A 74 -25.85 1.07 26.49
N TYR A 75 -27.17 0.95 26.51
CA TYR A 75 -28.08 1.93 27.09
C TYR A 75 -28.29 1.60 28.57
N GLY A 76 -28.04 2.57 29.44
CA GLY A 76 -28.07 2.40 30.90
C GLY A 76 -29.46 2.29 31.52
N GLY A 77 -30.53 2.46 30.74
CA GLY A 77 -31.90 2.52 31.25
C GLY A 77 -32.22 3.86 31.92
N ASN A 78 -33.46 3.97 32.38
CA ASN A 78 -33.96 5.05 33.23
C ASN A 78 -35.12 4.51 34.10
N ASP A 79 -35.85 5.38 34.81
CA ASP A 79 -36.96 4.97 35.69
C ASP A 79 -38.10 4.21 34.97
N GLN A 80 -38.21 4.35 33.66
CA GLN A 80 -39.28 3.77 32.82
C GLN A 80 -38.81 2.62 31.94
N PHE A 81 -37.54 2.65 31.52
CA PHE A 81 -36.96 1.73 30.54
C PHE A 81 -35.78 0.95 31.13
N ALA A 82 -35.80 -0.37 30.95
CA ALA A 82 -34.71 -1.23 31.38
C ALA A 82 -33.44 -0.96 30.55
N PRO A 83 -32.24 -1.25 31.10
CA PRO A 83 -31.00 -1.21 30.33
C PRO A 83 -31.06 -2.15 29.13
N ALA A 84 -30.41 -1.76 28.03
CA ALA A 84 -30.33 -2.56 26.81
C ALA A 84 -28.90 -2.61 26.28
N MET A 85 -28.56 -3.67 25.55
CA MET A 85 -27.25 -3.80 24.91
C MET A 85 -27.40 -4.39 23.52
N LYS A 86 -26.67 -3.81 22.56
CA LYS A 86 -26.57 -4.29 21.19
C LYS A 86 -25.10 -4.40 20.80
N ARG A 87 -24.77 -5.53 20.18
CA ARG A 87 -23.47 -5.79 19.57
C ARG A 87 -23.58 -5.73 18.05
N SER A 88 -22.60 -5.07 17.43
CA SER A 88 -22.36 -5.07 15.99
C SER A 88 -20.85 -5.21 15.71
N LYS A 89 -20.50 -5.18 14.43
CA LYS A 89 -19.12 -5.20 13.95
C LYS A 89 -18.70 -3.86 13.36
N ILE A 90 -17.43 -3.55 13.50
CA ILE A 90 -16.74 -2.58 12.65
C ILE A 90 -15.82 -3.38 11.73
N ILE A 91 -16.00 -3.24 10.43
CA ILE A 91 -15.24 -3.92 9.38
C ILE A 91 -14.28 -2.91 8.78
N ILE A 92 -12.97 -3.17 8.90
CA ILE A 92 -11.94 -2.36 8.27
C ILE A 92 -11.74 -2.89 6.85
N GLU A 93 -12.28 -2.16 5.88
CA GLU A 93 -12.10 -2.45 4.46
C GLU A 93 -10.70 -1.99 4.05
N LYS A 94 -9.78 -2.95 3.85
CA LYS A 94 -8.52 -2.65 3.18
C LYS A 94 -8.81 -2.08 1.81
N ALA A 95 -8.11 -1.01 1.43
CA ALA A 95 -8.18 -0.53 0.06
C ALA A 95 -7.79 -1.68 -0.88
N GLU A 96 -8.58 -1.92 -1.93
CA GLU A 96 -8.24 -2.93 -2.92
C GLU A 96 -6.82 -2.65 -3.44
N PRO A 97 -5.92 -3.65 -3.42
CA PRO A 97 -4.55 -3.45 -3.86
C PRO A 97 -4.57 -3.05 -5.33
N ILE A 98 -3.77 -2.04 -5.68
CA ILE A 98 -3.61 -1.65 -7.08
C ILE A 98 -2.68 -2.68 -7.74
N MET A 99 -3.25 -3.58 -8.51
CA MET A 99 -2.51 -4.59 -9.27
C MET A 99 -2.11 -4.00 -10.63
N ILE A 100 -0.82 -4.09 -10.96
CA ILE A 100 -0.26 -3.67 -12.23
C ILE A 100 -0.02 -4.92 -13.09
N PRO A 101 -0.75 -5.09 -14.20
CA PRO A 101 -0.47 -6.17 -15.14
C PRO A 101 0.96 -6.10 -15.66
N LEU A 102 1.62 -7.25 -15.75
CA LEU A 102 3.01 -7.33 -16.22
C LEU A 102 3.18 -6.67 -17.59
N PHE A 103 2.23 -6.87 -18.50
CA PHE A 103 2.21 -6.26 -19.82
C PHE A 103 2.20 -4.71 -19.77
N ASP A 104 1.41 -4.13 -18.87
CA ASP A 104 1.36 -2.67 -18.70
C ASP A 104 2.65 -2.13 -18.09
N LEU A 105 3.25 -2.88 -17.16
CA LEU A 105 4.56 -2.56 -16.61
C LEU A 105 5.64 -2.58 -17.70
N GLN A 106 5.67 -3.61 -18.56
CA GLN A 106 6.60 -3.69 -19.69
C GLN A 106 6.47 -2.50 -20.64
N ASN A 107 5.23 -2.15 -21.02
CA ASN A 107 4.96 -0.97 -21.85
C ASN A 107 5.38 0.35 -21.16
N ALA A 108 5.23 0.44 -19.84
CA ALA A 108 5.72 1.58 -19.08
C ALA A 108 7.25 1.65 -19.05
N CYS A 109 7.94 0.53 -18.86
CA CYS A 109 9.41 0.44 -18.88
C CYS A 109 9.99 0.84 -20.24
N TYR A 110 9.40 0.35 -21.33
CA TYR A 110 9.80 0.72 -22.69
C TYR A 110 9.73 2.24 -22.91
N ARG A 111 8.62 2.86 -22.48
CA ARG A 111 8.43 4.31 -22.57
C ARG A 111 9.38 5.07 -21.65
N LEU A 112 9.64 4.56 -20.45
CA LEU A 112 10.58 5.15 -19.50
C LEU A 112 12.01 5.15 -20.04
N ASN A 113 12.49 4.04 -20.59
CA ASN A 113 13.82 3.94 -21.19
C ASN A 113 14.01 4.99 -22.29
N LYS A 114 13.08 5.06 -23.25
CA LYS A 114 13.08 6.10 -24.29
C LYS A 114 13.06 7.52 -23.72
N TRP A 115 12.27 7.75 -22.67
CA TRP A 115 12.20 9.05 -22.02
C TRP A 115 13.53 9.43 -21.38
N ILE A 116 14.18 8.50 -20.66
CA ILE A 116 15.50 8.71 -20.03
C ILE A 116 16.55 9.03 -21.09
N GLU A 117 16.60 8.23 -22.17
CA GLU A 117 17.53 8.43 -23.28
C GLU A 117 17.35 9.80 -23.95
N THR A 118 16.11 10.27 -24.07
CA THR A 118 15.78 11.55 -24.71
C THR A 118 16.01 12.75 -23.77
N ASN A 119 15.60 12.63 -22.50
CA ASN A 119 15.56 13.72 -21.54
C ASN A 119 16.77 13.76 -20.60
N LYS A 120 17.66 12.77 -20.71
CA LYS A 120 18.95 12.69 -20.01
C LYS A 120 18.81 12.79 -18.48
N ARG A 121 17.71 12.25 -17.95
CA ARG A 121 17.42 12.19 -16.51
C ARG A 121 16.38 11.11 -16.24
N VAL A 122 16.13 10.80 -14.97
CA VAL A 122 14.99 9.98 -14.53
C VAL A 122 13.83 10.90 -14.12
N PRO A 123 12.57 10.63 -14.51
CA PRO A 123 11.45 11.45 -14.09
C PRO A 123 11.10 11.18 -12.62
N GLY A 124 10.48 12.14 -11.93
CA GLY A 124 10.06 11.95 -10.54
C GLY A 124 8.88 10.97 -10.39
N LYS A 125 8.03 10.91 -11.42
CA LYS A 125 6.87 10.01 -11.51
C LYS A 125 6.63 9.60 -12.96
N ILE A 126 5.94 8.48 -13.16
CA ILE A 126 5.41 8.06 -14.46
C ILE A 126 3.93 7.70 -14.35
N LEU A 127 3.27 7.56 -15.49
CA LEU A 127 1.89 7.07 -15.57
C LEU A 127 1.88 5.61 -16.04
N ILE A 128 1.34 4.72 -15.21
CA ILE A 128 0.99 3.35 -15.59
C ILE A 128 -0.53 3.24 -15.52
N ASN A 129 -1.16 2.99 -16.67
CA ASN A 129 -2.61 3.08 -16.84
C ASN A 129 -3.15 4.47 -16.41
N LYS A 130 -3.91 4.54 -15.32
CA LYS A 130 -4.45 5.78 -14.74
C LYS A 130 -3.76 6.19 -13.43
N HIS A 131 -2.70 5.48 -13.04
CA HIS A 131 -2.03 5.66 -11.76
C HIS A 131 -0.73 6.45 -11.94
N GLU A 132 -0.59 7.55 -11.20
CA GLU A 132 0.69 8.22 -11.04
C GLU A 132 1.58 7.40 -10.08
N VAL A 133 2.68 6.88 -10.60
CA VAL A 133 3.62 6.02 -9.86
C VAL A 133 4.92 6.79 -9.64
N THR A 134 5.32 6.99 -8.39
CA THR A 134 6.63 7.58 -8.05
C THR A 134 7.76 6.66 -8.49
N ILE A 135 8.95 7.21 -8.72
CA ILE A 135 10.06 6.39 -9.21
C ILE A 135 10.51 5.31 -8.19
N GLY A 136 10.38 5.58 -6.89
CA GLY A 136 10.63 4.57 -5.84
C GLY A 136 9.63 3.41 -5.90
N ASN A 137 8.33 3.72 -6.00
CA ASN A 137 7.29 2.70 -6.14
C ASN A 137 7.46 1.91 -7.44
N LEU A 138 7.83 2.59 -8.53
CA LEU A 138 8.20 1.92 -9.77
C LEU A 138 9.37 0.97 -9.53
N PHE A 139 10.44 1.41 -8.86
CA PHE A 139 11.58 0.54 -8.61
C PHE A 139 11.19 -0.73 -7.84
N LYS A 140 10.32 -0.61 -6.81
CA LYS A 140 9.77 -1.80 -6.12
C LYS A 140 8.98 -2.70 -7.08
N LEU A 141 8.15 -2.14 -7.97
CA LEU A 141 7.45 -2.93 -9.00
C LEU A 141 8.43 -3.68 -9.91
N LEU A 142 9.49 -3.01 -10.38
CA LEU A 142 10.48 -3.59 -11.28
C LEU A 142 11.22 -4.76 -10.63
N VAL A 143 11.76 -4.55 -9.43
CA VAL A 143 12.50 -5.58 -8.69
C VAL A 143 11.57 -6.77 -8.36
N THR A 144 10.34 -6.50 -7.96
CA THR A 144 9.35 -7.56 -7.68
C THR A 144 9.01 -8.33 -8.96
N ALA A 145 8.83 -7.65 -10.09
CA ALA A 145 8.57 -8.28 -11.38
C ALA A 145 9.74 -9.16 -11.84
N VAL A 146 11.00 -8.72 -11.67
CA VAL A 146 12.18 -9.54 -11.98
C VAL A 146 12.19 -10.82 -11.13
N ASN A 147 11.95 -10.74 -9.82
CA ASN A 147 11.88 -11.92 -8.96
C ASN A 147 10.74 -12.89 -9.35
N LYS A 148 9.57 -12.36 -9.70
CA LYS A 148 8.43 -13.19 -10.16
C LYS A 148 8.75 -13.89 -11.48
N LEU A 149 9.29 -13.17 -12.45
CA LEU A 149 9.71 -13.71 -13.73
C LEU A 149 10.78 -14.80 -13.58
N ASN A 150 11.74 -14.62 -12.66
CA ASN A 150 12.74 -15.65 -12.33
C ASN A 150 12.09 -16.95 -11.82
N LYS A 151 10.92 -16.86 -11.18
CA LYS A 151 10.14 -17.98 -10.68
C LYS A 151 9.08 -18.49 -11.68
N ASN A 152 9.11 -18.01 -12.93
CA ASN A 152 8.09 -18.26 -13.96
C ASN A 152 6.67 -17.83 -13.55
N ASP A 153 6.56 -16.84 -12.66
CA ASP A 153 5.30 -16.25 -12.25
C ASP A 153 5.01 -14.97 -13.05
N ASN A 154 3.97 -15.03 -13.88
CA ASN A 154 3.53 -13.93 -14.74
C ASN A 154 2.30 -13.19 -14.19
N SER A 155 1.90 -13.44 -12.94
CA SER A 155 0.79 -12.73 -12.34
C SER A 155 1.11 -11.26 -12.07
N ASP A 156 0.06 -10.45 -11.99
CA ASP A 156 0.15 -9.00 -11.77
C ASP A 156 0.97 -8.65 -10.52
N VAL A 157 1.55 -7.45 -10.51
CA VAL A 157 2.40 -6.96 -9.43
C VAL A 157 1.67 -5.90 -8.63
N GLU A 158 1.59 -6.08 -7.32
CA GLU A 158 0.97 -5.10 -6.43
C GLU A 158 1.82 -3.82 -6.35
N LEU A 159 1.19 -2.67 -6.58
CA LEU A 159 1.77 -1.35 -6.36
C LEU A 159 1.81 -1.05 -4.86
N THR A 160 3.01 -1.13 -4.28
CA THR A 160 3.27 -0.80 -2.88
C THR A 160 4.06 0.50 -2.76
N TRP A 161 3.82 1.23 -1.68
CA TRP A 161 4.54 2.47 -1.39
C TRP A 161 5.91 2.20 -0.77
N VAL A 162 6.93 2.89 -1.26
CA VAL A 162 8.29 2.92 -0.72
C VAL A 162 8.93 4.31 -0.89
N ASP A 163 9.84 4.67 0.00
CA ASP A 163 10.61 5.89 -0.10
C ASP A 163 11.68 5.81 -1.19
N SER A 164 11.75 6.84 -2.03
CA SER A 164 12.88 7.03 -2.95
C SER A 164 14.10 7.53 -2.18
N PRO A 165 15.34 7.12 -2.54
CA PRO A 165 16.51 7.67 -1.88
C PRO A 165 16.67 9.15 -2.25
N SER A 166 17.20 9.95 -1.32
CA SER A 166 17.48 11.37 -1.55
C SER A 166 18.67 11.60 -2.49
N VAL A 167 19.50 10.58 -2.69
CA VAL A 167 20.70 10.61 -3.53
C VAL A 167 20.83 9.33 -4.34
N SER A 168 21.42 9.44 -5.53
CA SER A 168 21.88 8.31 -6.34
C SER A 168 23.40 8.34 -6.35
N SER A 169 24.05 7.33 -5.74
CA SER A 169 25.51 7.31 -5.57
C SER A 169 26.15 6.28 -6.49
N GLU A 170 26.82 6.73 -7.55
CA GLU A 170 27.47 5.83 -8.51
C GLU A 170 28.98 6.02 -8.53
N THR A 171 29.72 4.91 -8.65
CA THR A 171 31.19 4.93 -8.78
C THR A 171 31.73 4.09 -9.93
N ILE A 172 30.89 3.35 -10.65
CA ILE A 172 31.34 2.65 -11.87
C ILE A 172 31.77 3.67 -12.93
N THR A 173 32.90 3.40 -13.60
CA THR A 173 33.47 4.30 -14.61
C THR A 173 33.56 3.68 -16.00
N GLU A 174 33.36 2.37 -16.10
CA GLU A 174 33.39 1.59 -17.34
C GLU A 174 32.17 0.67 -17.38
N SER A 175 31.87 0.13 -18.57
CA SER A 175 30.75 -0.80 -18.71
C SER A 175 31.07 -2.15 -18.06
N THR A 176 30.17 -2.63 -17.21
CA THR A 176 30.29 -3.94 -16.56
C THR A 176 29.16 -4.86 -17.00
N LEU A 177 29.47 -6.12 -17.30
CA LEU A 177 28.47 -7.15 -17.53
C LEU A 177 27.96 -7.68 -16.19
N LEU A 178 26.65 -7.61 -15.99
CA LEU A 178 25.97 -8.24 -14.86
C LEU A 178 25.25 -9.49 -15.37
N SER A 179 25.68 -10.66 -14.91
CA SER A 179 25.06 -11.94 -15.25
C SER A 179 23.67 -12.09 -14.62
N ASN A 180 22.89 -13.05 -15.12
CA ASN A 180 21.61 -13.43 -14.53
C ASN A 180 21.72 -13.75 -13.04
N GLU A 181 22.68 -14.59 -12.65
CA GLU A 181 22.85 -14.96 -11.24
C GLU A 181 23.11 -13.74 -10.34
N GLU A 182 23.92 -12.79 -10.82
CA GLU A 182 24.26 -11.58 -10.06
C GLU A 182 23.07 -10.62 -9.92
N TYR A 183 22.36 -10.31 -11.01
CA TYR A 183 21.23 -9.40 -10.89
C TYR A 183 20.06 -10.03 -10.14
N ILE A 184 19.90 -11.36 -10.16
CA ILE A 184 18.90 -12.05 -9.32
C ILE A 184 19.29 -11.96 -7.84
N LYS A 185 20.56 -12.17 -7.50
CA LYS A 185 21.03 -11.97 -6.12
C LYS A 185 20.78 -10.54 -5.64
N ILE A 186 21.10 -9.54 -6.47
CA ILE A 186 20.81 -8.13 -6.18
C ILE A 186 19.30 -7.91 -6.00
N THR A 187 18.47 -8.55 -6.82
CA THR A 187 17.01 -8.48 -6.72
C THR A 187 16.53 -8.95 -5.34
N ASP A 188 17.01 -10.10 -4.88
CA ASP A 188 16.62 -10.68 -3.58
C ASP A 188 17.10 -9.82 -2.40
N ASP A 189 18.34 -9.30 -2.46
CA ASP A 189 18.90 -8.41 -1.45
C ASP A 189 18.07 -7.12 -1.32
N ILE A 190 17.70 -6.51 -2.46
CA ILE A 190 16.87 -5.30 -2.48
C ILE A 190 15.47 -5.58 -1.95
N LEU A 191 14.85 -6.72 -2.31
CA LEU A 191 13.52 -7.07 -1.81
C LEU A 191 13.52 -7.20 -0.29
N SER A 192 14.53 -7.89 0.27
CA SER A 192 14.70 -8.07 1.71
C SER A 192 14.83 -6.71 2.41
N GLN A 193 15.68 -5.81 1.88
CA GLN A 193 15.83 -4.45 2.43
C GLN A 193 14.54 -3.62 2.35
N LEU A 194 13.78 -3.74 1.25
CA LEU A 194 12.52 -3.03 1.07
C LEU A 194 11.42 -3.55 2.00
N GLU A 195 11.44 -4.84 2.35
CA GLU A 195 10.52 -5.41 3.32
C GLU A 195 10.74 -4.81 4.71
N GLU A 196 12.00 -4.69 5.13
CA GLU A 196 12.41 -4.16 6.44
C GLU A 196 12.26 -2.64 6.57
N THR A 197 12.72 -1.89 5.56
CA THR A 197 12.92 -0.43 5.70
C THR A 197 11.91 0.42 4.94
N LYS A 198 11.17 -0.17 4.00
CA LYS A 198 10.31 0.53 3.03
C LYS A 198 11.05 1.64 2.27
N LYS A 199 12.38 1.55 2.12
CA LYS A 199 13.21 2.58 1.47
C LYS A 199 14.11 1.98 0.41
N CYS A 200 14.04 2.54 -0.80
CA CYS A 200 14.92 2.14 -1.90
C CYS A 200 16.39 2.46 -1.59
N PRO A 201 17.33 1.59 -2.01
CA PRO A 201 18.76 1.83 -1.84
C PRO A 201 19.22 3.02 -2.69
N SER A 202 20.19 3.79 -2.22
CA SER A 202 20.84 4.85 -3.00
C SER A 202 21.81 4.29 -4.06
N CYS A 203 22.28 3.07 -3.86
CA CYS A 203 23.16 2.32 -4.76
C CYS A 203 23.21 0.84 -4.39
N VAL A 204 23.73 0.02 -5.30
CA VAL A 204 24.12 -1.37 -5.05
C VAL A 204 25.60 -1.53 -5.37
N GLU A 205 26.31 -2.29 -4.55
CA GLU A 205 27.74 -2.58 -4.72
C GLU A 205 27.91 -3.86 -5.53
N ILE A 206 28.79 -3.81 -6.54
CA ILE A 206 29.15 -4.91 -7.43
C ILE A 206 30.67 -4.99 -7.56
N GLU A 207 31.16 -6.05 -8.19
CA GLU A 207 32.54 -6.07 -8.67
C GLU A 207 32.74 -4.94 -9.69
N GLY A 208 33.64 -4.00 -9.38
CA GLY A 208 33.89 -2.81 -10.21
C GLY A 208 33.27 -1.50 -9.70
N GLY A 209 32.49 -1.51 -8.63
CA GLY A 209 32.05 -0.29 -7.94
C GLY A 209 30.58 -0.30 -7.53
N LYS A 210 29.97 0.89 -7.47
CA LYS A 210 28.58 1.09 -7.07
C LYS A 210 27.75 1.51 -8.26
N ILE A 211 26.62 0.83 -8.48
CA ILE A 211 25.57 1.24 -9.42
C ILE A 211 24.60 2.14 -8.66
N GLY A 212 24.42 3.38 -9.12
CA GLY A 212 23.52 4.34 -8.46
C GLY A 212 22.04 4.03 -8.70
N PHE A 213 21.16 4.48 -7.80
CA PHE A 213 19.71 4.28 -7.90
C PHE A 213 19.10 4.63 -9.28
N MET A 214 19.51 5.75 -9.89
CA MET A 214 18.99 6.13 -11.22
C MET A 214 19.36 5.10 -12.30
N ASN A 215 20.57 4.55 -12.23
CA ASN A 215 21.02 3.51 -13.14
C ASN A 215 20.37 2.16 -12.83
N LEU A 216 20.11 1.85 -11.56
CA LEU A 216 19.32 0.68 -11.17
C LEU A 216 17.90 0.76 -11.76
N VAL A 217 17.23 1.91 -11.67
CA VAL A 217 15.91 2.11 -12.30
C VAL A 217 15.97 1.84 -13.80
N TYR A 218 16.96 2.38 -14.51
CA TYR A 218 17.14 2.16 -15.94
C TYR A 218 17.48 0.69 -16.29
N THR A 219 18.35 0.07 -15.50
CA THR A 219 18.80 -1.32 -15.68
C THR A 219 17.63 -2.29 -15.48
N PHE A 220 16.90 -2.17 -14.36
CA PHE A 220 15.75 -3.03 -14.08
C PHE A 220 14.59 -2.77 -15.05
N SER A 221 14.37 -1.52 -15.47
CA SER A 221 13.44 -1.18 -16.55
C SER A 221 13.81 -1.89 -17.86
N THR A 222 15.10 -1.97 -18.18
CA THR A 222 15.61 -2.68 -19.35
C THR A 222 15.41 -4.19 -19.24
N LEU A 223 15.66 -4.79 -18.07
CA LEU A 223 15.37 -6.20 -17.82
C LEU A 223 13.89 -6.53 -18.06
N ILE A 224 12.97 -5.72 -17.52
CA ILE A 224 11.53 -5.91 -17.70
C ILE A 224 11.10 -5.65 -19.16
N THR A 225 11.64 -4.63 -19.81
CA THR A 225 11.33 -4.34 -21.23
C THR A 225 11.69 -5.52 -22.15
N ASN A 226 12.75 -6.26 -21.82
CA ASN A 226 13.24 -7.37 -22.64
C ASN A 226 12.82 -8.75 -22.12
N SER A 227 11.95 -8.83 -21.12
CA SER A 227 11.43 -10.10 -20.65
C SER A 227 10.23 -10.57 -21.48
N SER A 228 10.06 -11.88 -21.62
CA SER A 228 8.84 -12.46 -22.21
C SER A 228 8.49 -13.79 -21.56
N THR A 229 7.24 -14.22 -21.72
CA THR A 229 6.79 -15.53 -21.24
C THR A 229 7.47 -16.69 -21.96
N GLU A 230 7.99 -16.45 -23.17
CA GLU A 230 8.65 -17.46 -24.01
C GLU A 230 10.16 -17.55 -23.75
N ASN A 231 10.82 -16.42 -23.50
CA ASN A 231 12.28 -16.31 -23.39
C ASN A 231 12.79 -16.03 -21.97
N GLY A 232 11.90 -15.73 -21.02
CA GLY A 232 12.25 -15.41 -19.64
C GLY A 232 13.01 -14.10 -19.50
N LEU A 233 13.95 -14.05 -18.55
CA LEU A 233 14.84 -12.92 -18.31
C LEU A 233 16.13 -13.04 -19.14
N LEU A 234 16.81 -11.92 -19.37
CA LEU A 234 18.09 -11.87 -20.09
C LEU A 234 19.19 -12.68 -19.38
N SER A 235 20.01 -13.46 -20.08
CA SER A 235 21.14 -14.17 -19.45
C SER A 235 22.21 -13.25 -18.84
N GLY A 236 22.23 -11.98 -19.24
CA GLY A 236 23.03 -10.93 -18.65
C GLY A 236 22.70 -9.56 -19.26
N ILE A 237 23.16 -8.49 -18.62
CA ILE A 237 22.96 -7.11 -19.06
C ILE A 237 24.23 -6.30 -18.87
N TYR A 238 24.60 -5.50 -19.89
CA TYR A 238 25.70 -4.54 -19.77
C TYR A 238 25.19 -3.25 -19.13
N ILE A 239 25.78 -2.92 -17.98
CA ILE A 239 25.51 -1.68 -17.26
C ILE A 239 26.57 -0.68 -17.67
N LYS A 240 26.14 0.41 -18.30
CA LYS A 240 26.99 1.56 -18.61
C LYS A 240 27.01 2.51 -17.41
N PRO A 241 28.11 3.27 -17.19
CA PRO A 241 28.08 4.38 -16.25
C PRO A 241 26.92 5.33 -16.57
N TRP A 242 26.20 5.78 -15.54
CA TRP A 242 25.04 6.66 -15.65
C TRP A 242 25.35 7.90 -16.48
N LYS A 243 26.52 8.50 -16.27
CA LYS A 243 27.02 9.65 -17.03
C LYS A 243 27.03 9.42 -18.55
N GLU A 244 27.17 8.18 -19.02
CA GLU A 244 27.15 7.83 -20.44
C GLU A 244 25.72 7.60 -20.95
N ILE A 245 24.82 7.10 -20.11
CA ILE A 245 23.40 6.94 -20.44
C ILE A 245 22.74 8.31 -20.64
N ILE A 246 23.11 9.28 -19.79
CA ILE A 246 22.61 10.65 -19.85
C ILE A 246 23.52 11.63 -20.59
N ALA A 247 24.53 11.13 -21.31
CA ALA A 247 25.39 11.95 -22.17
C ALA A 247 24.63 12.52 -23.38
#